data_AF-A0A956YDS1-F1
#
_entry.id   AF-A0A956YDS1-F1
#
_cell.length_a   1.000
_cell.length_b   1.000
_cell.length_c   1.000
_cell.angle_alpha   90.00
_cell.angle_beta   90.00
_cell.angle_gamma   90.00
#
_symmetry.space_group_name_H-M   'P 1'
#
loop_
_entity.id
_entity.type
_entity.pdbx_description
1 polymer ?
#
loop_
_entity_poly.entity_id
_entity_poly.type
_entity_poly.pdbx_seq_one_letter_code
_entity_poly.pdbx_strand_id
1 'polypeptide(L)'
;MSRRRKIITLGLIILIFAIMAVPSMGQPDTQLEHPINVVLVFDASGSMAATINGERKIDAARKAMEFVVANLPDDLPNLNVGFRIYGHEGDNTEAQRALSCQSTSLLVPVLGVDKAILRQQTYAWEPTGWTPITLALQEAGLDLAEVSAYQDCQGQTGARNVIIMVTDGEETCDA
;
A
#
# COMPACT_ATOMS: atom_id res chain seq x y z
N MET A 1 -7.95 -92.58 -36.80
CA MET A 1 -8.27 -91.61 -37.88
C MET A 1 -9.02 -90.42 -37.28
N SER A 2 -8.52 -89.20 -37.52
CA SER A 2 -9.18 -87.87 -37.40
C SER A 2 -9.83 -87.49 -36.04
N ARG A 3 -9.14 -86.73 -35.19
CA ARG A 3 -9.20 -85.24 -35.05
C ARG A 3 -10.62 -84.65 -35.07
N ARG A 4 -10.97 -83.92 -33.99
CA ARG A 4 -11.20 -82.45 -34.02
C ARG A 4 -11.38 -81.90 -32.59
N ARG A 5 -10.47 -81.01 -32.19
CA ARG A 5 -10.52 -80.18 -30.98
C ARG A 5 -11.55 -79.06 -31.21
N LYS A 6 -12.42 -78.78 -30.24
CA LYS A 6 -13.20 -77.53 -30.18
C LYS A 6 -12.62 -76.68 -29.06
N ILE A 7 -11.95 -75.60 -29.46
CA ILE A 7 -11.41 -74.55 -28.58
C ILE A 7 -12.60 -73.70 -28.14
N ILE A 8 -12.83 -73.59 -26.84
CA ILE A 8 -13.83 -72.70 -26.26
C ILE A 8 -13.21 -71.31 -26.24
N THR A 9 -13.71 -70.41 -27.07
CA THR A 9 -13.27 -69.03 -27.16
C THR A 9 -13.66 -68.29 -25.88
N LEU A 10 -12.66 -67.85 -25.12
CA LEU A 10 -12.77 -66.99 -23.96
C LEU A 10 -13.24 -65.60 -24.44
N GLY A 11 -14.46 -65.21 -24.07
CA GLY A 11 -15.04 -63.92 -24.40
C GLY A 11 -14.30 -62.78 -23.70
N LEU A 12 -13.59 -61.96 -24.47
CA LEU A 12 -12.94 -60.74 -24.01
C LEU A 12 -14.02 -59.65 -23.83
N ILE A 13 -14.45 -59.42 -22.59
CA ILE A 13 -15.28 -58.25 -22.24
C ILE A 13 -14.34 -57.05 -22.19
N ILE A 14 -14.27 -56.29 -23.28
CA ILE A 14 -13.62 -54.97 -23.30
C ILE A 14 -14.62 -54.00 -22.67
N LEU A 15 -14.37 -53.64 -21.40
CA LEU A 15 -15.10 -52.57 -20.71
C LEU A 15 -14.61 -51.24 -21.29
N ILE A 16 -15.37 -50.69 -22.25
CA ILE A 16 -15.13 -49.35 -22.80
C ILE A 16 -15.49 -48.33 -21.70
N PHE A 17 -14.50 -47.88 -20.95
CA PHE A 17 -14.63 -46.73 -20.06
C PHE A 17 -14.65 -45.48 -20.94
N ALA A 18 -15.84 -44.97 -21.25
CA ALA A 18 -15.99 -43.70 -21.94
C ALA A 18 -15.37 -42.60 -21.06
N ILE A 19 -14.24 -42.04 -21.52
CA ILE A 19 -13.61 -40.87 -20.91
C ILE A 19 -14.57 -39.70 -21.15
N MET A 20 -15.46 -39.45 -20.19
CA MET A 20 -16.22 -38.20 -20.13
C MET A 20 -15.20 -37.09 -19.90
N ALA A 21 -14.95 -36.28 -20.92
CA ALA A 21 -14.21 -35.04 -20.80
C ALA A 21 -14.96 -34.16 -19.80
N VAL A 22 -14.46 -34.09 -18.56
CA VAL A 22 -14.98 -33.16 -17.56
C VAL A 22 -14.63 -31.76 -18.09
N PRO A 23 -15.61 -30.87 -18.35
CA PRO A 23 -15.28 -29.49 -18.69
C PRO A 23 -14.55 -28.89 -17.49
N SER A 24 -13.30 -28.48 -17.70
CA SER A 24 -12.55 -27.70 -16.73
C SER A 24 -13.33 -26.41 -16.47
N MET A 25 -13.98 -26.32 -15.33
CA MET A 25 -14.53 -25.05 -14.85
C MET A 25 -13.33 -24.14 -14.62
N GLY A 26 -13.16 -23.13 -15.48
CA GLY A 26 -12.12 -22.11 -15.32
C GLY A 26 -12.19 -21.57 -13.90
N GLN A 27 -11.05 -21.57 -13.19
CA GLN A 27 -10.96 -20.95 -11.88
C GLN A 27 -11.34 -19.47 -12.02
N PRO A 28 -12.07 -18.90 -11.06
CA PRO A 28 -12.33 -17.47 -11.06
C PRO A 28 -10.98 -16.76 -11.09
N ASP A 29 -10.81 -15.87 -12.07
CA ASP A 29 -9.63 -15.04 -12.25
C ASP A 29 -9.54 -14.12 -11.01
N THR A 30 -8.74 -14.52 -10.01
CA THR A 30 -8.52 -13.76 -8.78
C THR A 30 -7.63 -12.55 -9.10
N GLN A 31 -8.11 -11.60 -9.89
CA GLN A 31 -7.32 -10.43 -10.33
C GLN A 31 -7.07 -9.37 -9.25
N LEU A 32 -6.86 -9.79 -8.00
CA LEU A 32 -6.25 -9.00 -6.94
C LEU A 32 -5.22 -9.88 -6.19
N GLU A 33 -4.30 -10.49 -6.93
CA GLU A 33 -3.38 -11.51 -6.40
C GLU A 33 -2.35 -10.99 -5.38
N HIS A 34 -2.04 -9.69 -5.36
CA HIS A 34 -0.88 -9.16 -4.61
C HIS A 34 -1.27 -7.95 -3.73
N PRO A 35 -0.73 -7.80 -2.51
CA PRO A 35 -1.00 -6.64 -1.65
C PRO A 35 -0.64 -5.31 -2.32
N ILE A 36 -1.38 -4.25 -2.01
CA ILE A 36 -1.05 -2.88 -2.39
C ILE A 36 -0.88 -2.10 -1.10
N ASN A 37 0.33 -1.62 -0.83
CA ASN A 37 0.65 -0.88 0.37
C ASN A 37 0.98 0.56 -0.01
N VAL A 38 0.31 1.52 0.63
CA VAL A 38 0.47 2.95 0.38
C VAL A 38 0.86 3.63 1.67
N VAL A 39 1.88 4.49 1.64
CA VAL A 39 2.12 5.48 2.71
C VAL A 39 1.80 6.86 2.14
N LEU A 40 0.82 7.52 2.75
CA LEU A 40 0.55 8.93 2.53
C LEU A 40 1.53 9.73 3.39
N VAL A 41 2.34 10.59 2.79
CA VAL A 41 3.30 11.43 3.51
C VAL A 41 2.86 12.88 3.44
N PHE A 42 2.66 13.49 4.61
CA PHE A 42 2.15 14.86 4.73
C PHE A 42 3.22 15.81 5.26
N ASP A 43 3.42 16.91 4.55
CA ASP A 43 4.29 18.01 4.95
C ASP A 43 3.55 18.98 5.87
N ALA A 44 3.98 19.04 7.12
CA ALA A 44 3.54 20.04 8.10
C ALA A 44 4.68 20.98 8.52
N SER A 45 5.70 21.15 7.68
CA SER A 45 6.78 22.11 7.95
C SER A 45 6.28 23.55 7.93
N GLY A 46 7.04 24.46 8.54
CA GLY A 46 6.68 25.88 8.61
C GLY A 46 6.60 26.59 7.26
N SER A 47 7.28 26.10 6.20
CA SER A 47 7.15 26.66 4.85
C SER A 47 5.70 26.56 4.34
N MET A 48 4.94 25.57 4.82
CA MET A 48 3.53 25.34 4.49
C MET A 48 2.57 26.39 5.08
N ALA A 49 3.05 27.24 6.01
CA ALA A 49 2.29 28.39 6.49
C ALA A 49 2.17 29.51 5.44
N ALA A 50 3.06 29.53 4.45
CA ALA A 50 3.06 30.54 3.40
C ALA A 50 1.82 30.44 2.50
N THR A 51 1.52 31.52 1.78
CA THR A 51 0.39 31.59 0.84
C THR A 51 0.88 31.47 -0.61
N ILE A 52 0.18 30.67 -1.41
CA ILE A 52 0.35 30.55 -2.86
C ILE A 52 -1.00 30.76 -3.55
N ASN A 53 -1.05 31.62 -4.57
CA ASN A 53 -2.27 31.94 -5.32
C ASN A 53 -3.49 32.34 -4.45
N GLY A 54 -3.25 32.98 -3.29
CA GLY A 54 -4.31 33.42 -2.37
C GLY A 54 -4.80 32.36 -1.37
N GLU A 55 -4.19 31.17 -1.33
CA GLU A 55 -4.48 30.11 -0.37
C GLU A 55 -3.22 29.70 0.41
N ARG A 56 -3.33 29.36 1.70
CA ARG A 56 -2.17 28.82 2.45
C ARG A 56 -1.77 27.47 1.86
N LYS A 57 -0.46 27.23 1.69
CA LYS A 57 0.07 25.97 1.14
C LYS A 57 -0.46 24.76 1.91
N ILE A 58 -0.55 24.84 3.25
CA ILE A 58 -1.11 23.76 4.09
C ILE A 58 -2.58 23.47 3.78
N ASP A 59 -3.39 24.48 3.43
CA ASP A 59 -4.81 24.28 3.09
C ASP A 59 -4.96 23.65 1.70
N ALA A 60 -4.11 24.05 0.75
CA ALA A 60 -4.02 23.40 -0.55
C ALA A 60 -3.56 21.93 -0.42
N ALA A 61 -2.59 21.66 0.45
CA ALA A 61 -2.12 20.31 0.75
C ALA A 61 -3.21 19.44 1.41
N ARG A 62 -3.96 19.99 2.37
CA ARG A 62 -5.12 19.32 2.97
C ARG A 62 -6.16 18.94 1.92
N LYS A 63 -6.48 19.83 0.98
CA LYS A 63 -7.40 19.54 -0.13
C LYS A 63 -6.86 18.43 -1.04
N ALA A 64 -5.57 18.45 -1.38
CA ALA A 64 -4.95 17.40 -2.20
C ALA A 64 -4.95 16.04 -1.50
N MET A 65 -4.60 16.02 -0.20
CA MET A 65 -4.62 14.79 0.59
C MET A 65 -6.04 14.25 0.79
N GLU A 66 -7.01 15.13 1.09
CA GLU A 66 -8.43 14.77 1.15
C GLU A 66 -8.91 14.17 -0.18
N PHE A 67 -8.50 14.74 -1.31
CA PHE A 67 -8.84 14.19 -2.62
C PHE A 67 -8.29 12.77 -2.78
N VAL A 68 -7.04 12.52 -2.38
CA VAL A 68 -6.47 11.16 -2.40
C VAL A 68 -7.28 10.22 -1.51
N VAL A 69 -7.52 10.59 -0.25
CA VAL A 69 -8.24 9.76 0.73
C VAL A 69 -9.68 9.47 0.29
N ALA A 70 -10.38 10.47 -0.26
CA ALA A 70 -11.74 10.30 -0.75
C ALA A 70 -11.84 9.32 -1.93
N ASN A 71 -10.82 9.28 -2.78
CA ASN A 71 -10.76 8.44 -3.98
C ASN A 71 -10.08 7.08 -3.74
N LEU A 72 -9.66 6.75 -2.51
CA LEU A 72 -9.26 5.38 -2.19
C LEU A 72 -10.47 4.45 -2.44
N PRO A 73 -10.27 3.27 -3.05
CA PRO A 73 -11.37 2.33 -3.29
C PRO A 73 -11.90 1.78 -1.95
N ASP A 74 -13.24 1.76 -1.80
CA ASP A 74 -13.89 1.27 -0.57
C ASP A 74 -13.88 -0.27 -0.47
N ASP A 75 -13.89 -0.96 -1.62
CA ASP A 75 -14.06 -2.42 -1.69
C ASP A 75 -12.80 -3.13 -2.23
N LEU A 76 -11.61 -2.65 -1.83
CA LEU A 76 -10.32 -3.24 -2.22
C LEU A 76 -9.65 -3.96 -1.03
N PRO A 77 -9.87 -5.27 -0.84
CA PRO A 77 -9.49 -5.97 0.39
C PRO A 77 -7.96 -6.12 0.60
N ASN A 78 -7.17 -5.98 -0.46
CA ASN A 78 -5.72 -6.08 -0.45
C ASN A 78 -5.02 -4.71 -0.38
N LEU A 79 -5.77 -3.61 -0.20
CA LEU A 79 -5.23 -2.27 -0.05
C LEU A 79 -4.97 -1.95 1.43
N ASN A 80 -3.75 -1.52 1.71
CA ASN A 80 -3.30 -1.05 3.02
C ASN A 80 -2.79 0.38 2.88
N VAL A 81 -3.26 1.30 3.71
CA VAL A 81 -2.90 2.71 3.62
C VAL A 81 -2.50 3.24 5.00
N GLY A 82 -1.24 3.63 5.14
CA GLY A 82 -0.72 4.34 6.29
C GLY A 82 -0.60 5.84 6.06
N PHE A 83 -0.34 6.58 7.14
CA PHE A 83 -0.16 8.03 7.12
C PHE A 83 1.08 8.40 7.93
N ARG A 84 2.05 9.01 7.26
CA ARG A 84 3.28 9.53 7.83
C ARG A 84 3.30 11.05 7.74
N ILE A 85 3.89 11.69 8.73
CA ILE A 85 4.06 13.14 8.78
C ILE A 85 5.51 13.51 9.09
N TYR A 86 5.93 14.69 8.63
CA TYR A 86 7.15 15.36 9.06
C TYR A 86 6.89 16.86 9.25
N GLY A 87 7.85 17.56 9.87
CA GLY A 87 7.73 18.99 10.14
C GLY A 87 6.71 19.36 11.21
N HIS A 88 6.12 18.38 11.91
CA HIS A 88 5.16 18.59 12.99
C HIS A 88 5.81 18.85 14.36
N GLU A 89 7.08 18.48 14.52
CA GLU A 89 7.84 18.63 15.77
C GLU A 89 8.75 19.85 15.74
N GLY A 90 8.93 20.49 16.90
CA GLY A 90 9.75 21.67 17.06
C GLY A 90 9.09 22.94 16.51
N ASP A 91 9.93 23.88 16.06
CA ASP A 91 9.55 25.13 15.41
C ASP A 91 10.60 25.56 14.37
N ASN A 92 10.38 26.65 13.63
CA ASN A 92 11.31 27.18 12.63
C ASN A 92 12.53 27.92 13.22
N THR A 93 12.83 27.78 14.51
CA THR A 93 14.07 28.33 15.09
C THR A 93 15.23 27.37 14.91
N GLU A 94 16.45 27.91 14.79
CA GLU A 94 17.67 27.10 14.74
C GLU A 94 17.85 26.19 15.98
N ALA A 95 17.35 26.63 17.14
CA ALA A 95 17.42 25.84 18.36
C ALA A 95 16.62 24.53 18.29
N GLN A 96 15.52 24.53 17.53
CA GLN A 96 14.66 23.35 17.33
C GLN A 96 14.95 22.61 16.03
N ARG A 97 15.83 23.13 15.16
CA ARG A 97 16.18 22.51 13.87
C ARG A 97 16.61 21.05 14.03
N ALA A 98 17.48 20.75 15.00
CA ALA A 98 17.92 19.39 15.25
C ALA A 98 16.76 18.45 15.63
N LEU A 99 15.78 18.91 16.41
CA LEU A 99 14.59 18.13 16.74
C LEU A 99 13.75 17.88 15.50
N SER A 100 13.36 18.94 14.78
CA SER A 100 12.53 18.81 13.58
C SER A 100 13.18 17.92 12.51
N CYS A 101 14.48 18.07 12.27
CA CYS A 101 15.21 17.33 11.24
C CYS A 101 15.42 15.84 11.54
N GLN A 102 15.21 15.42 12.79
CA GLN A 102 15.24 14.00 13.19
C GLN A 102 13.83 13.42 13.39
N SER A 103 12.78 14.22 13.14
CA SER A 103 11.41 13.88 13.51
C SER A 103 10.52 13.60 12.30
N THR A 104 10.10 12.35 12.19
CA THR A 104 8.99 11.93 11.34
C THR A 104 8.17 10.89 12.09
N SER A 105 6.90 10.71 11.79
CA SER A 105 6.03 9.77 12.53
C SER A 105 5.03 9.08 11.62
N LEU A 106 4.93 7.75 11.75
CA LEU A 106 3.83 6.96 11.19
C LEU A 106 2.64 7.01 12.15
N LEU A 107 1.66 7.86 11.84
CA LEU A 107 0.48 8.11 12.68
C LEU A 107 -0.63 7.10 12.46
N VAL A 108 -0.72 6.57 11.24
CA VAL A 108 -1.62 5.48 10.87
C VAL A 108 -0.78 4.35 10.30
N PRO A 109 -0.81 3.15 10.90
CA PRO A 109 -0.06 2.01 10.38
C PRO A 109 -0.58 1.61 9.00
N VAL A 110 0.28 0.98 8.19
CA VAL A 110 -0.07 0.49 6.85
C VAL A 110 -0.85 -0.82 6.99
N LEU A 111 -2.12 -0.71 7.39
CA LEU A 111 -2.99 -1.86 7.67
C LEU A 111 -4.44 -1.52 7.31
N GLY A 112 -4.95 -2.13 6.23
CA GLY A 112 -6.28 -1.85 5.71
C GLY A 112 -6.48 -0.38 5.34
N VAL A 113 -7.74 0.05 5.22
CA VAL A 113 -8.09 1.44 4.90
C VAL A 113 -9.07 1.96 5.93
N ASP A 114 -8.64 2.95 6.71
CA ASP A 114 -9.54 3.75 7.55
C ASP A 114 -9.58 5.19 7.04
N LYS A 115 -10.50 5.46 6.10
CA LYS A 115 -10.66 6.81 5.54
C LYS A 115 -10.99 7.86 6.61
N ALA A 116 -11.66 7.50 7.70
CA ALA A 116 -12.02 8.47 8.74
C ALA A 116 -10.78 8.94 9.50
N ILE A 117 -9.91 8.01 9.90
CA ILE A 117 -8.65 8.34 10.58
C ILE A 117 -7.70 9.07 9.64
N LEU A 118 -7.58 8.65 8.37
CA LEU A 118 -6.70 9.34 7.39
C LEU A 118 -7.12 10.81 7.19
N ARG A 119 -8.43 11.08 7.11
CA ARG A 119 -8.96 12.44 7.07
C ARG A 119 -8.66 13.19 8.35
N GLN A 120 -8.89 12.57 9.51
CA GLN A 120 -8.59 13.19 10.79
C GLN A 120 -7.13 13.64 10.86
N GLN A 121 -6.19 12.78 10.47
CA GLN A 121 -4.76 13.12 10.47
C GLN A 121 -4.42 14.23 9.48
N THR A 122 -5.11 14.32 8.34
CA THR A 122 -4.90 15.40 7.37
C THR A 122 -5.13 16.80 7.97
N TYR A 123 -6.10 16.93 8.89
CA TYR A 123 -6.50 18.22 9.47
C TYR A 123 -5.97 18.47 10.89
N ALA A 124 -5.24 17.52 11.49
CA ALA A 124 -4.81 17.60 12.89
C ALA A 124 -3.57 18.47 13.14
N TRP A 125 -2.85 18.87 12.09
CA TRP A 125 -1.50 19.43 12.21
C TRP A 125 -1.41 20.85 11.68
N GLU A 126 -0.62 21.68 12.36
CA GLU A 126 -0.27 23.03 11.93
C GLU A 126 1.17 23.09 11.40
N PRO A 127 1.48 24.04 10.50
CA PRO A 127 2.79 24.16 9.89
C PRO A 127 3.83 24.77 10.85
N THR A 128 4.77 23.99 11.40
CA THR A 128 5.66 24.46 12.49
C THR A 128 7.15 24.19 12.30
N GLY A 129 7.55 22.97 11.98
CA GLY A 129 8.94 22.52 12.06
C GLY A 129 9.72 22.73 10.77
N TRP A 130 10.92 22.14 10.75
CA TRP A 130 11.77 22.03 9.57
C TRP A 130 11.38 20.81 8.71
N THR A 131 11.92 20.77 7.49
CA THR A 131 11.49 19.85 6.44
C THR A 131 12.52 18.75 6.21
N PRO A 132 12.42 17.56 6.83
CA PRO A 132 13.32 16.44 6.55
C PRO A 132 12.70 15.47 5.51
N ILE A 133 12.61 15.88 4.24
CA ILE A 133 12.01 15.06 3.16
C ILE A 133 12.79 13.76 2.98
N THR A 134 14.13 13.83 2.96
CA THR A 134 14.98 12.65 2.80
C THR A 134 14.70 11.62 3.89
N LEU A 135 14.61 12.03 5.15
CA LEU A 135 14.28 11.15 6.27
C LEU A 135 12.86 10.57 6.13
N ALA A 136 11.88 11.41 5.79
CA ALA A 136 10.49 10.97 5.64
C ALA A 136 10.30 9.90 4.56
N LEU A 137 11.02 10.03 3.43
CA LEU A 137 11.01 9.03 2.36
C LEU A 137 11.73 7.75 2.76
N GLN A 138 12.85 7.84 3.46
CA GLN A 138 13.57 6.68 3.99
C GLN A 138 12.69 5.87 4.95
N GLU A 139 12.11 6.55 5.94
CA GLU A 139 11.24 5.93 6.94
C GLU A 139 9.97 5.35 6.31
N ALA A 140 9.34 6.04 5.35
CA ALA A 140 8.22 5.48 4.59
C ALA A 140 8.61 4.21 3.81
N GLY A 141 9.83 4.17 3.26
CA GLY A 141 10.38 2.98 2.61
C GLY A 141 10.56 1.81 3.58
N LEU A 142 11.01 2.08 4.80
CA LEU A 142 11.14 1.08 5.87
C LEU A 142 9.77 0.55 6.33
N ASP A 143 8.79 1.44 6.54
CA ASP A 143 7.41 1.05 6.89
C ASP A 143 6.83 0.06 5.87
N LEU A 144 6.99 0.38 4.58
CA LEU A 144 6.52 -0.45 3.47
C LEU A 144 7.28 -1.78 3.39
N ALA A 145 8.59 -1.77 3.60
CA ALA A 145 9.41 -2.98 3.59
C ALA A 145 9.03 -3.94 4.72
N GLU A 146 8.78 -3.42 5.92
CA GLU A 146 8.33 -4.21 7.07
C GLU A 146 7.00 -4.90 6.79
N VAL A 147 6.02 -4.16 6.27
CA VAL A 147 4.68 -4.68 5.94
C VAL A 147 4.77 -5.73 4.83
N SER A 148 5.55 -5.47 3.78
CA SER A 148 5.77 -6.44 2.70
C SER A 148 6.45 -7.71 3.20
N ALA A 149 7.47 -7.60 4.05
CA ALA A 149 8.14 -8.77 4.62
C ALA A 149 7.20 -9.61 5.48
N TYR A 150 6.31 -8.97 6.24
CA TYR A 150 5.26 -9.68 6.99
C TYR A 150 4.27 -10.39 6.06
N GLN A 151 3.80 -9.71 5.01
CA GLN A 151 2.89 -10.27 4.01
C GLN A 151 3.51 -11.46 3.26
N ASP A 152 4.78 -11.36 2.88
CA ASP A 152 5.54 -12.47 2.28
C ASP A 152 5.56 -13.70 3.21
N CYS A 153 5.75 -13.50 4.52
CA CYS A 153 5.68 -14.58 5.52
C CYS A 153 4.28 -15.22 5.62
N GLN A 154 3.22 -14.49 5.26
CA GLN A 154 1.84 -14.98 5.21
C GLN A 154 1.47 -15.59 3.85
N GLY A 155 2.42 -15.68 2.90
CA GLY A 155 2.18 -16.17 1.54
C GLY A 155 1.49 -15.17 0.62
N GLN A 156 1.40 -13.90 1.02
CA GLN A 156 0.88 -12.79 0.22
C GLN A 156 2.04 -12.08 -0.49
N THR A 157 2.63 -12.75 -1.47
CA THR A 157 3.87 -12.29 -2.11
C THR A 157 3.64 -11.15 -3.10
N GLY A 158 4.73 -10.49 -3.51
CA GLY A 158 4.76 -9.54 -4.63
C GLY A 158 4.00 -8.25 -4.38
N ALA A 159 3.99 -7.77 -3.14
CA ALA A 159 3.35 -6.52 -2.75
C ALA A 159 3.82 -5.33 -3.61
N ARG A 160 2.86 -4.50 -4.04
CA ARG A 160 3.11 -3.22 -4.69
C ARG A 160 3.14 -2.11 -3.64
N ASN A 161 4.31 -1.52 -3.45
CA ASN A 161 4.54 -0.43 -2.51
C ASN A 161 4.50 0.94 -3.21
N VAL A 162 3.77 1.89 -2.64
CA VAL A 162 3.57 3.24 -3.19
C VAL A 162 3.72 4.28 -2.09
N ILE A 163 4.45 5.36 -2.37
CA ILE A 163 4.50 6.54 -1.51
C ILE A 163 3.77 7.67 -2.25
N ILE A 164 2.82 8.31 -1.58
CA ILE A 164 2.16 9.53 -2.09
C ILE A 164 2.50 10.65 -1.11
N MET A 165 3.37 11.56 -1.53
CA MET A 165 3.79 12.69 -0.70
C MET A 165 3.11 13.99 -1.17
N VAL A 166 2.62 14.78 -0.23
CA VAL A 166 2.10 16.13 -0.47
C VAL A 166 2.99 17.13 0.28
N THR A 167 3.73 17.93 -0.48
CA THR A 167 4.75 18.88 0.00
C THR A 167 4.86 20.06 -0.97
N ASP A 168 5.47 21.16 -0.53
CA ASP A 168 5.94 22.23 -1.42
C ASP A 168 7.35 22.00 -1.99
N GLY A 169 8.03 20.93 -1.57
CA GLY A 169 9.32 20.48 -2.09
C GLY A 169 10.55 21.19 -1.51
N GLU A 170 10.37 22.00 -0.46
CA GLU A 170 11.46 22.77 0.15
C GLU A 170 12.16 21.98 1.28
N GLU A 171 13.22 21.25 0.95
CA GLU A 171 14.10 20.58 1.92
C GLU A 171 14.92 21.61 2.71
N THR A 172 14.91 21.51 4.04
CA THR A 172 15.58 22.48 4.94
C THR A 172 16.47 21.82 5.99
N CYS A 173 16.66 20.51 5.93
CA CYS A 173 17.41 19.71 6.89
C CYS A 173 18.69 19.10 6.32
N ASP A 174 19.51 19.86 5.59
CA ASP A 174 20.90 19.55 5.14
C ASP A 174 21.21 18.08 4.75
N ALA A 175 20.21 17.35 4.24
CA ALA A 175 20.24 15.91 4.02
C ALA A 175 20.72 15.53 2.61
#